data_AF-A0A6L9JSJ0-F1
#
_entry.id   AF-A0A6L9JSJ0-F1
#
_cell.length_a   1.000
_cell.length_b   1.000
_cell.length_c   1.000
_cell.angle_alpha   90.00
_cell.angle_beta   90.00
_cell.angle_gamma   90.00
#
_symmetry.space_group_name_H-M   'P 1'
#
loop_
_entity.id
_entity.type
_entity.pdbx_description
1 polymer ?
#
loop_
_entity_poly.entity_id
_entity_poly.type
_entity_poly.pdbx_seq_one_letter_code
_entity_poly.pdbx_strand_id
1 'polypeptide(L)'
;METLEVKCRFCQQTEFVKKHSKGDADHQRYRCFSCNQIFQLEYAYRACHCSYIWNEKTFRKLLKKLASFNVVFWCTDNFKTYNLLPKSQHRAGKIFTQHIERENLMRTRIKRLNV
;
A
#
# COMPACT_ATOMS: atom_id res chain seq x y z
N MET A 1 -9.00 32.65 17.76
CA MET A 1 -8.15 32.09 16.67
C MET A 1 -7.26 31.06 17.32
N GLU A 2 -7.58 29.78 17.13
CA GLU A 2 -6.84 28.68 17.76
C GLU A 2 -5.52 28.48 16.99
N THR A 3 -4.42 28.97 17.55
CA THR A 3 -3.07 28.75 17.02
C THR A 3 -2.68 27.31 17.34
N LEU A 4 -3.01 26.38 16.45
CA LEU A 4 -2.50 25.01 16.54
C LEU A 4 -0.97 25.05 16.46
N GLU A 5 -0.31 24.89 17.60
CA GLU A 5 1.15 24.80 17.71
C GLU A 5 1.62 23.47 17.14
N VAL A 6 1.92 23.46 15.84
CA VAL A 6 2.34 22.25 15.15
C VAL A 6 3.81 21.95 15.44
N LYS A 7 4.07 20.92 16.25
CA LYS A 7 5.43 20.42 16.54
C LYS A 7 6.01 19.71 15.31
N CYS A 8 7.23 20.08 14.92
CA CYS A 8 7.95 19.36 13.87
C CYS A 8 8.26 17.93 14.31
N ARG A 9 7.87 16.93 13.52
CA ARG A 9 8.18 15.52 13.78
C ARG A 9 9.67 15.16 13.70
N PHE A 10 10.51 16.02 13.09
CA PHE A 10 11.93 15.74 12.86
C PHE A 10 12.81 16.40 13.91
N CYS A 11 12.68 17.72 14.11
CA CYS A 11 13.48 18.47 15.06
C CYS A 11 12.75 18.82 16.36
N GLN A 12 11.48 18.43 16.50
CA GLN A 12 10.66 18.67 17.69
C GLN A 12 10.40 20.14 18.05
N GLN A 13 10.81 21.09 17.20
CA GLN A 13 10.56 22.52 17.37
C GLN A 13 9.20 22.92 16.79
N THR A 14 8.52 23.85 17.43
CA THR A 14 7.22 24.41 17.03
C THR A 14 7.35 25.77 16.35
N GLU A 15 8.28 26.60 16.82
CA GLU A 15 8.44 28.02 16.44
C GLU A 15 8.68 28.25 14.94
N PHE A 16 9.36 27.31 14.27
CA PHE A 16 9.75 27.43 12.86
C PHE A 16 8.87 26.62 11.91
N VAL A 17 7.69 26.16 12.34
CA VAL A 17 6.78 25.37 11.50
C VAL A 17 5.70 26.27 10.90
N LYS A 18 5.58 26.28 9.57
CA LYS A 18 4.53 27.04 8.87
C LYS A 18 3.74 26.13 7.94
N LYS A 19 2.47 26.50 7.70
CA LYS A 19 1.64 25.87 6.66
C LYS A 19 2.33 26.01 5.30
N HIS A 20 2.31 24.94 4.52
CA HIS A 20 2.83 24.86 3.16
C HIS A 20 1.70 24.50 2.18
N SER A 21 2.04 24.09 0.95
CA SER A 21 1.06 23.65 -0.03
C SER A 21 0.20 22.48 0.49
N LYS A 22 -0.99 22.33 -0.09
CA LYS A 22 -1.79 21.12 0.12
C LYS A 22 -1.29 20.01 -0.80
N GLY A 23 -1.35 18.77 -0.32
CA GLY A 23 -1.13 17.59 -1.18
C GLY A 23 -2.38 17.24 -1.99
N ASP A 24 -2.25 16.30 -2.94
CA ASP A 24 -3.33 15.89 -3.86
C ASP A 24 -4.61 15.38 -3.17
N ALA A 25 -4.50 14.94 -1.93
CA ALA A 25 -5.62 14.48 -1.12
C ALA A 25 -6.23 15.60 -0.24
N ASP A 26 -5.98 16.88 -0.55
CA ASP A 26 -6.36 18.07 0.23
C ASP A 26 -5.76 18.14 1.65
N HIS A 27 -4.77 17.28 1.95
CA HIS A 27 -4.10 17.27 3.25
C HIS A 27 -3.08 18.40 3.36
N GLN A 28 -3.20 19.19 4.42
CA GLN A 28 -2.31 20.31 4.73
C GLN A 28 -0.88 19.81 4.99
N ARG A 29 0.09 20.29 4.21
CA ARG A 29 1.52 20.09 4.50
C ARG A 29 2.05 21.23 5.35
N TYR A 30 3.07 20.96 6.13
CA TYR A 30 3.79 21.92 6.95
C TYR A 30 5.27 21.86 6.59
N ARG A 31 5.92 23.01 6.53
CA ARG A 31 7.37 23.11 6.35
C ARG A 31 8.00 23.62 7.63
N CYS A 32 9.00 22.92 8.13
CA CYS A 32 9.86 23.40 9.19
C CYS A 32 11.05 24.14 8.58
N PHE A 33 11.27 25.39 8.97
CA PHE A 33 12.40 26.20 8.48
C PHE A 33 13.71 25.92 9.22
N SER A 34 13.64 25.33 10.41
CA SER A 34 14.83 24.93 11.18
C SER A 34 15.52 23.71 10.57
N CYS A 35 14.77 22.65 10.23
CA CYS A 35 15.32 21.44 9.60
C CYS A 35 15.07 21.36 8.09
N ASN A 36 14.45 22.36 7.48
CA ASN A 36 14.05 22.42 6.07
C ASN A 36 13.16 21.25 5.58
N GLN A 37 12.60 20.45 6.48
CA GLN A 37 11.75 19.31 6.13
C GLN A 37 10.27 19.70 5.97
N ILE A 38 9.60 19.02 5.04
CA ILE A 38 8.16 19.11 4.81
C ILE A 38 7.48 17.86 5.39
N PHE A 39 6.38 18.02 6.11
CA PHE A 39 5.63 16.92 6.71
C PHE A 39 4.12 17.16 6.68
N GLN A 40 3.35 16.11 6.90
CA GLN A 40 1.90 16.16 7.10
C GLN A 40 1.59 15.65 8.51
N LEU A 41 0.56 16.22 9.14
CA LEU A 41 0.08 15.75 10.45
C LEU A 41 -0.84 14.55 10.29
N GLU A 42 -1.82 14.68 9.40
CA GLU A 42 -2.68 13.60 8.98
C GLU A 42 -2.16 13.07 7.65
N TYR A 43 -1.39 11.99 7.72
CA TYR A 43 -1.00 11.25 6.54
C TYR A 43 -2.16 10.35 6.13
N ALA A 44 -3.10 10.86 5.34
CA ALA A 44 -3.97 9.95 4.59
C ALA A 44 -3.14 9.35 3.47
N TYR A 45 -2.45 8.26 3.80
CA TYR A 45 -2.22 7.27 2.78
C TYR A 45 -3.62 6.81 2.35
N ARG A 46 -4.11 7.30 1.20
CA ARG A 46 -4.95 6.45 0.36
C ARG A 46 -4.04 5.30 0.03
N ALA A 47 -3.99 4.31 0.93
CA ALA A 47 -3.37 3.03 0.68
C ALA A 47 -3.96 2.61 -0.62
N CYS A 48 -3.16 2.79 -1.68
CA CYS A 48 -3.59 2.96 -3.06
C CYS A 48 -4.91 2.23 -3.14
N HIS A 49 -6.05 2.97 -3.17
CA HIS A 49 -7.36 2.32 -3.23
C HIS A 49 -7.17 1.36 -4.37
N CYS A 50 -7.05 0.06 -4.04
CA CYS A 50 -6.24 -0.81 -4.87
C CYS A 50 -7.05 -0.91 -6.14
N SER A 51 -6.71 -0.09 -7.12
CA SER A 51 -7.44 0.01 -8.38
C SER A 51 -7.16 -1.25 -9.21
N TYR A 52 -6.19 -2.05 -8.75
CA TYR A 52 -6.25 -3.50 -8.86
C TYR A 52 -7.13 -4.06 -7.74
N ILE A 53 -8.44 -3.84 -7.87
CA ILE A 53 -9.39 -4.76 -7.27
C ILE A 53 -9.03 -6.07 -7.95
N TRP A 54 -8.36 -6.96 -7.22
CA TRP A 54 -8.18 -8.33 -7.62
C TRP A 54 -9.60 -8.92 -7.59
N ASN A 55 -10.31 -8.66 -8.67
CA ASN A 55 -11.68 -9.02 -8.94
C ASN A 55 -11.61 -10.17 -9.93
N GLU A 56 -12.55 -11.10 -9.81
CA GLU A 56 -12.74 -12.19 -10.74
C GLU A 56 -12.67 -11.74 -12.21
N LYS A 57 -13.23 -10.56 -12.55
CA LYS A 57 -13.17 -9.99 -13.91
C LYS A 57 -11.74 -9.72 -14.38
N THR A 58 -10.91 -9.15 -13.53
CA THR A 58 -9.51 -8.82 -13.82
C THR A 58 -8.68 -10.10 -13.94
N PHE A 59 -8.94 -11.07 -13.06
CA PHE A 59 -8.29 -12.38 -13.11
C PHE A 59 -8.63 -13.13 -14.40
N ARG A 60 -9.88 -13.10 -14.85
CA ARG A 60 -10.29 -13.70 -16.14
C ARG A 60 -9.56 -13.07 -17.34
N LYS A 61 -9.32 -11.75 -17.33
CA LYS A 61 -8.52 -11.07 -18.37
C LYS A 61 -7.07 -11.56 -18.36
N LEU A 62 -6.49 -11.78 -17.18
CA LEU A 62 -5.16 -12.34 -17.02
C LEU A 62 -5.11 -13.79 -17.56
N LEU A 63 -6.07 -14.64 -17.20
CA LEU A 63 -6.15 -16.02 -17.70
C LEU A 63 -6.22 -16.07 -19.23
N LYS A 64 -6.99 -15.17 -19.87
CA LYS A 64 -7.04 -15.07 -21.33
C LYS A 64 -5.68 -14.76 -21.96
N LYS A 65 -4.89 -13.88 -21.33
CA LYS A 65 -3.52 -13.57 -21.79
C LYS A 65 -2.57 -14.73 -21.57
N LEU A 66 -2.76 -15.49 -20.49
CA LEU A 66 -1.93 -16.63 -20.14
C LEU A 66 -2.34 -17.92 -20.85
N ALA A 67 -3.47 -17.94 -21.55
CA ALA A 67 -3.98 -19.11 -22.29
C ALA A 67 -3.04 -19.59 -23.41
N SER A 68 -2.22 -18.70 -23.97
CA SER A 68 -1.20 -19.08 -24.97
C SER A 68 0.03 -19.75 -24.36
N PHE A 69 0.17 -19.76 -23.04
CA PHE A 69 1.29 -20.35 -22.33
C PHE A 69 0.87 -21.67 -21.70
N ASN A 70 1.73 -22.70 -21.79
CA ASN A 70 1.49 -23.99 -21.15
C ASN A 70 1.85 -23.93 -19.67
N VAL A 71 0.95 -23.34 -18.86
CA VAL A 71 1.14 -23.23 -17.40
C VAL A 71 0.81 -24.55 -16.73
N VAL A 72 1.84 -25.26 -16.27
CA VAL A 72 1.71 -26.60 -15.67
C VAL A 72 1.10 -26.55 -14.26
N PHE A 73 1.49 -25.56 -13.45
CA PHE A 73 1.01 -25.38 -12.08
C PHE A 73 0.89 -23.90 -11.70
N TRP A 74 -0.07 -23.59 -10.83
CA TRP A 74 -0.32 -22.27 -10.28
C TRP A 74 -0.04 -22.30 -8.78
N CYS A 75 0.85 -21.43 -8.31
CA CYS A 75 1.12 -21.22 -6.89
C CYS A 75 0.56 -19.87 -6.48
N THR A 76 -0.46 -19.85 -5.63
CA THR A 76 -1.13 -18.61 -5.22
C THR A 76 -1.37 -18.61 -3.71
N ASP A 77 -1.67 -17.45 -3.17
CA ASP A 77 -2.25 -17.37 -1.82
C ASP A 77 -3.69 -17.94 -1.84
N ASN A 78 -4.24 -18.23 -0.67
CA ASN A 78 -5.58 -18.83 -0.53
C ASN A 78 -6.72 -17.78 -0.69
N PHE A 79 -6.53 -16.78 -1.56
CA PHE A 79 -7.51 -15.73 -1.76
C PHE A 79 -8.67 -16.19 -2.67
N LYS A 80 -9.88 -15.74 -2.37
CA LYS A 80 -11.14 -16.28 -2.90
C LYS A 80 -11.25 -16.28 -4.43
N THR A 81 -10.60 -15.35 -5.10
CA THR A 81 -10.61 -15.19 -6.56
C THR A 81 -9.84 -16.26 -7.31
N TYR A 82 -8.88 -16.94 -6.68
CA TYR A 82 -8.11 -18.02 -7.31
C TYR A 82 -8.89 -19.33 -7.40
N ASN A 83 -10.07 -19.43 -6.77
CA ASN A 83 -10.98 -20.59 -6.87
C ASN A 83 -11.43 -20.89 -8.31
N LEU A 84 -11.18 -19.96 -9.25
CA LEU A 84 -11.43 -20.12 -10.68
C LEU A 84 -10.37 -20.99 -11.38
N LEU A 85 -9.24 -21.28 -10.73
CA LEU A 85 -8.20 -22.16 -11.26
C LEU A 85 -8.58 -23.63 -11.09
N PRO A 86 -8.13 -24.51 -12.01
CA PRO A 86 -8.30 -25.96 -11.83
C PRO A 86 -7.60 -26.44 -10.56
N LYS A 87 -8.34 -27.07 -9.64
CA LYS A 87 -7.80 -27.57 -8.37
C LYS A 87 -6.66 -28.57 -8.55
N SER A 88 -6.61 -29.29 -9.68
CA SER A 88 -5.53 -30.22 -10.02
C SER A 88 -4.20 -29.51 -10.32
N GLN A 89 -4.24 -28.28 -10.82
CA GLN A 89 -3.07 -27.47 -11.16
C GLN A 89 -2.79 -26.38 -10.13
N HIS A 90 -3.72 -26.12 -9.22
CA HIS A 90 -3.64 -25.07 -8.22
C HIS A 90 -3.09 -25.59 -6.89
N ARG A 91 -1.94 -25.05 -6.48
CA ARG A 91 -1.33 -25.30 -5.17
C ARG A 91 -1.45 -24.05 -4.31
N ALA A 92 -2.35 -24.08 -3.34
CA ALA A 92 -2.47 -23.05 -2.31
C ALA A 92 -1.64 -23.45 -1.07
N GLY A 93 -0.72 -22.59 -0.62
CA GLY A 93 0.04 -22.83 0.61
C GLY A 93 1.40 -22.15 0.68
N LYS A 94 1.97 -22.13 1.89
CA LYS A 94 3.19 -21.37 2.23
C LYS A 94 4.48 -21.92 1.63
N ILE A 95 4.47 -23.15 1.11
CA ILE A 95 5.69 -23.85 0.65
C ILE A 95 6.30 -23.14 -0.56
N PHE A 96 5.45 -22.61 -1.46
CA PHE A 96 5.90 -21.92 -2.69
C PHE A 96 5.60 -20.42 -2.72
N THR A 97 4.83 -19.91 -1.75
CA THR A 97 4.46 -18.48 -1.68
C THR A 97 5.28 -17.69 -0.66
N GLN A 98 6.29 -18.29 -0.01
CA GLN A 98 7.10 -17.64 1.03
C GLN A 98 7.67 -16.27 0.59
N HIS A 99 8.09 -16.14 -0.66
CA HIS A 99 8.57 -14.87 -1.20
C HIS A 99 7.46 -13.81 -1.27
N ILE A 100 6.28 -14.18 -1.78
CA ILE A 100 5.08 -13.33 -1.84
C ILE A 100 4.63 -12.92 -0.43
N GLU A 101 4.65 -13.85 0.52
CA GLU A 101 4.33 -13.58 1.93
C GLU A 101 5.33 -12.61 2.57
N ARG A 102 6.63 -12.70 2.25
CA ARG A 102 7.66 -11.75 2.72
C ARG A 102 7.44 -10.35 2.18
N GLU A 103 7.06 -10.21 0.91
CA GLU A 103 6.70 -8.90 0.34
C GLU A 103 5.44 -8.31 0.99
N ASN A 104 4.43 -9.15 1.24
CA ASN A 104 3.21 -8.74 1.94
C ASN A 104 3.47 -8.40 3.42
N LEU A 105 4.50 -8.97 4.05
CA LEU A 105 4.96 -8.59 5.38
C LEU A 105 5.45 -7.14 5.39
N MET A 106 6.20 -6.71 4.36
CA MET A 106 6.66 -5.31 4.25
C MET A 106 5.46 -4.37 4.11
N ARG A 107 4.46 -4.72 3.28
CA ARG A 107 3.20 -3.96 3.16
C ARG A 107 2.46 -3.86 4.49
N THR A 108 2.46 -4.94 5.28
CA THR A 108 1.84 -4.97 6.61
C THR A 108 2.64 -4.16 7.65
N ARG A 109 3.98 -4.20 7.59
CA ARG A 109 4.86 -3.40 8.46
C ARG A 109 4.69 -1.91 8.21
N ILE A 110 4.64 -1.48 6.94
CA ILE A 110 4.39 -0.07 6.58
C ILE A 110 3.04 0.40 7.14
N LYS A 111 2.00 -0.45 7.09
CA LYS A 111 0.71 -0.13 7.72
C LYS A 111 0.80 0.05 9.24
N ARG A 112 1.62 -0.75 9.93
CA ARG A 112 1.79 -0.70 11.40
C ARG A 112 2.67 0.44 11.88
N LEU A 113 3.63 0.89 11.06
CA LEU A 113 4.46 2.06 11.37
C LEU A 113 3.70 3.40 11.24
N ASN A 114 2.50 3.35 10.64
CA ASN A 114 1.59 4.47 10.50
C ASN A 114 0.41 4.38 11.50
N VAL A 115 0.57 3.61 12.59
CA VAL A 115 -0.31 3.61 13.77
C VAL A 115 0.28 4.50 14.84
#